data_AF-A0A4Y2S6K6-F1
#
_entry.id   AF-A0A4Y2S6K6-F1
#
_cell.length_a   1.000
_cell.length_b   1.000
_cell.length_c   1.000
_cell.angle_alpha   90.00
_cell.angle_beta   90.00
_cell.angle_gamma   90.00
#
_symmetry.space_group_name_H-M   'P 1'
#
loop_
_entity.id
_entity.type
_entity.pdbx_description
1 polymer ?
#
loop_
_entity_poly.entity_id
_entity_poly.type
_entity_poly.pdbx_seq_one_letter_code
_entity_poly.pdbx_strand_id
1 'polypeptide(L)'
;MQKRSDLSDVQKGMIISFQAKGGSISEMANFMNCSRAAVVKVYHAWQYGIIQNQRRGTCGAPRAINDRGERRLQRCVLANRRATVEQLTAHMNQECILKNGSANIAVHGPPQQAPH
;
A
#
# COMPACT_ATOMS: atom_id res chain seq x y z
N MET A 1 -6.92 32.41 2.05
CA MET A 1 -6.41 31.06 1.69
C MET A 1 -7.07 30.63 0.39
N GLN A 2 -6.35 30.55 -0.73
CA GLN A 2 -6.93 30.03 -1.98
C GLN A 2 -7.33 28.57 -1.77
N LYS A 3 -8.60 28.26 -2.07
CA LYS A 3 -9.16 26.91 -2.04
C LYS A 3 -8.31 26.04 -2.96
N ARG A 4 -7.64 25.01 -2.43
CA ARG A 4 -6.92 24.02 -3.24
C ARG A 4 -7.96 23.19 -3.98
N SER A 5 -8.38 23.63 -5.16
CA SER A 5 -9.11 22.77 -6.08
C SER A 5 -8.12 21.73 -6.60
N ASP A 6 -8.27 20.51 -6.13
CA ASP A 6 -7.54 19.38 -6.68
C ASP A 6 -7.88 19.23 -8.16
N LEU A 7 -6.87 18.88 -8.97
CA LEU A 7 -7.06 18.63 -10.40
C LEU A 7 -8.05 17.49 -10.60
N SER A 8 -8.89 17.60 -11.63
CA SER A 8 -9.77 16.50 -12.03
C SER A 8 -8.95 15.33 -12.57
N ASP A 9 -9.50 14.12 -12.55
CA ASP A 9 -8.77 12.94 -13.05
C ASP A 9 -8.49 13.03 -14.55
N VAL A 10 -9.37 13.70 -15.30
CA VAL A 10 -9.14 14.04 -16.72
C VAL A 10 -7.91 14.94 -16.86
N GLN A 11 -7.78 16.00 -16.04
CA GLN A 11 -6.61 16.88 -16.03
C GLN A 11 -5.34 16.13 -15.63
N LYS A 12 -5.40 15.26 -14.62
CA LYS A 12 -4.25 14.43 -14.24
C LYS A 12 -3.82 13.52 -15.39
N GLY A 13 -4.77 12.91 -16.11
CA GLY A 13 -4.50 12.10 -17.29
C GLY A 13 -3.83 12.88 -18.43
N MET A 14 -4.25 14.13 -18.66
CA MET A 14 -3.62 15.03 -19.62
C MET A 14 -2.17 15.38 -19.24
N ILE A 15 -1.90 15.63 -17.96
CA ILE A 15 -0.53 15.89 -17.47
C ILE A 15 0.38 14.67 -17.74
N ILE A 16 -0.11 13.48 -17.36
CA ILE A 16 0.64 12.23 -17.51
C ILE A 16 0.94 11.95 -18.98
N SER A 17 -0.07 12.03 -19.84
CA SER A 17 0.09 11.71 -21.27
C SER A 17 1.01 12.68 -22.01
N PHE A 18 1.00 13.97 -21.64
CA PHE A 18 1.90 14.96 -22.23
C PHE A 18 3.35 14.77 -21.79
N GLN A 19 3.61 14.50 -20.50
CA GLN A 19 4.97 14.25 -20.03
C GLN A 19 5.53 12.91 -20.52
N ALA A 20 4.68 11.89 -20.68
CA ALA A 20 5.08 10.64 -21.31
C ALA A 20 5.53 10.82 -22.77
N LYS A 21 5.06 11.88 -23.45
CA LYS A 21 5.48 12.27 -24.81
C LYS A 21 6.70 13.20 -24.83
N GLY A 22 7.33 13.46 -23.68
CA GLY A 22 8.51 14.34 -23.57
C GLY A 22 8.19 15.83 -23.45
N GLY A 23 6.93 16.21 -23.22
CA GLY A 23 6.54 17.60 -23.04
C GLY A 23 7.08 18.22 -21.75
N SER A 24 7.36 19.53 -21.75
CA SER A 24 7.98 20.22 -20.62
C SER A 24 6.99 20.57 -19.49
N ILE A 25 7.47 20.59 -18.24
CA ILE A 25 6.66 20.97 -17.07
C ILE A 25 6.10 22.39 -17.19
N SER A 26 6.91 23.34 -17.67
CA SER A 26 6.51 24.74 -17.78
C SER A 26 5.43 24.95 -18.84
N GLU A 27 5.56 24.31 -19.99
CA GLU A 27 4.58 24.36 -21.06
C GLU A 27 3.23 23.77 -20.63
N MET A 28 3.24 22.63 -19.93
CA MET A 28 2.01 22.03 -19.42
C MET A 28 1.35 22.87 -18.31
N ALA A 29 2.16 23.47 -17.42
CA ALA A 29 1.66 24.36 -16.38
C ALA A 29 0.97 25.61 -16.98
N ASN A 30 1.58 26.19 -18.02
CA ASN A 30 1.01 27.31 -18.75
C ASN A 30 -0.28 26.92 -19.49
N PHE A 31 -0.28 25.76 -20.17
CA PHE A 31 -1.45 25.26 -20.90
C PHE A 31 -2.66 25.02 -20.00
N MET A 32 -2.44 24.43 -18.81
CA MET A 32 -3.53 24.19 -17.84
C MET A 32 -3.81 25.36 -16.90
N ASN A 33 -3.09 26.46 -17.04
CA ASN A 33 -3.14 27.60 -16.12
C ASN A 33 -3.03 27.16 -14.65
N CYS A 34 -2.12 26.23 -14.36
CA CYS A 34 -1.89 25.69 -13.03
C CYS A 34 -0.42 25.83 -12.61
N SER A 35 -0.14 25.69 -11.32
CA SER A 35 1.23 25.80 -10.83
C SER A 35 2.12 24.67 -11.38
N ARG A 36 3.37 24.97 -11.72
CA ARG A 36 4.39 23.94 -12.05
C ARG A 36 4.49 22.86 -10.97
N ALA A 37 4.32 23.24 -9.70
CA ALA A 37 4.31 22.32 -8.57
C ALA A 37 3.15 21.31 -8.62
N ALA A 38 1.97 21.71 -9.12
CA ALA A 38 0.84 20.78 -9.29
C ALA A 38 1.15 19.74 -10.36
N VAL A 39 1.71 20.17 -11.49
CA VAL A 39 2.14 19.28 -12.59
C VAL A 39 3.18 18.27 -12.11
N VAL A 40 4.21 18.75 -11.40
CA VAL A 40 5.27 17.92 -10.81
C VAL A 40 4.68 16.89 -9.84
N LYS A 41 3.77 17.31 -8.94
CA LYS A 41 3.11 16.38 -8.00
C LYS A 41 2.34 15.26 -8.70
N VAL A 42 1.57 15.58 -9.72
CA VAL A 42 0.81 14.58 -10.50
C VAL A 42 1.76 13.61 -11.19
N TYR A 43 2.78 14.12 -11.87
CA TYR A 43 3.73 13.28 -12.58
C TYR A 43 4.50 12.35 -11.65
N HIS A 44 5.03 12.87 -10.54
CA HIS A 44 5.73 12.03 -9.56
C HIS A 44 4.80 10.97 -8.96
N ALA A 45 3.56 11.32 -8.63
CA ALA A 45 2.60 10.34 -8.11
C ALA A 45 2.37 9.19 -9.10
N TRP A 46 2.24 9.50 -10.40
CA TRP A 46 2.13 8.50 -11.46
C TRP A 46 3.41 7.66 -11.62
N GLN A 47 4.58 8.29 -11.66
CA GLN A 47 5.86 7.60 -11.83
C GLN A 47 6.14 6.65 -10.65
N TYR A 48 5.91 7.10 -9.41
CA TYR A 48 6.01 6.24 -8.24
C TYR A 48 4.96 5.14 -8.26
N GLY A 49 3.73 5.44 -8.67
CA GLY A 49 2.67 4.43 -8.86
C GLY A 49 3.10 3.32 -9.81
N ILE A 50 3.69 3.67 -10.97
CA ILE A 50 4.25 2.68 -11.91
C ILE A 50 5.38 1.88 -11.27
N ILE A 51 6.35 2.52 -10.63
CA ILE A 51 7.49 1.82 -10.01
C ILE A 51 7.02 0.88 -8.90
N GLN A 52 6.07 1.31 -8.07
CA GLN A 52 5.50 0.49 -6.99
C GLN A 52 4.66 -0.66 -7.58
N ASN A 53 3.84 -0.39 -8.59
CA ASN A 53 3.02 -1.41 -9.25
C ASN A 53 3.86 -2.42 -10.05
N GLN A 54 4.97 -2.00 -10.64
CA GLN A 54 5.93 -2.87 -11.31
C GLN A 54 6.69 -3.75 -10.31
N ARG A 55 7.12 -3.19 -9.17
CA ARG A 55 7.73 -3.97 -8.07
C ARG A 55 6.76 -4.95 -7.41
N ARG A 56 5.45 -4.71 -7.55
CA ARG A 56 4.37 -5.57 -7.05
C ARG A 56 4.00 -6.71 -8.01
N GLY A 57 4.78 -6.93 -9.08
CA GLY A 57 4.63 -7.96 -10.11
C GLY A 57 3.41 -8.87 -9.96
N THR A 58 2.35 -8.61 -10.72
CA THR A 58 1.19 -9.50 -11.02
C THR A 58 0.78 -10.54 -9.96
N CYS A 59 0.87 -10.23 -8.67
CA CYS A 59 0.29 -11.10 -7.64
C CYS A 59 -1.16 -10.67 -7.45
N GLY A 60 -2.07 -11.32 -8.19
CA GLY A 60 -3.52 -11.11 -8.08
C GLY A 60 -4.13 -11.55 -6.75
N ALA A 61 -3.34 -12.17 -5.87
CA ALA A 61 -3.77 -12.54 -4.53
C ALA A 61 -3.50 -11.40 -3.53
N PRO A 62 -4.52 -10.93 -2.78
CA PRO A 62 -4.31 -10.06 -1.64
C PRO A 62 -3.31 -10.69 -0.66
N ARG A 63 -2.32 -9.92 -0.21
CA ARG A 63 -1.39 -10.40 0.82
C ARG A 63 -2.16 -10.76 2.09
N ALA A 64 -1.88 -11.92 2.65
CA ALA A 64 -2.42 -12.34 3.95
C ALA A 64 -2.02 -11.36 5.08
N ILE A 65 -0.91 -10.63 4.91
CA ILE A 65 -0.40 -9.64 5.88
C ILE A 65 -0.15 -8.31 5.15
N ASN A 66 -0.69 -7.21 5.68
CA ASN A 66 -0.43 -5.86 5.17
C ASN A 66 0.92 -5.32 5.65
N ASP A 67 1.40 -4.21 5.07
CA ASP A 67 2.70 -3.60 5.39
C ASP A 67 2.88 -3.25 6.88
N ARG A 68 1.78 -3.04 7.61
CA ARG A 68 1.80 -2.82 9.06
C ARG A 68 2.01 -4.13 9.81
N GLY A 69 1.32 -5.19 9.40
CA GLY A 69 1.49 -6.54 9.93
C GLY A 69 2.89 -7.08 9.66
N GLU A 70 3.47 -6.80 8.49
CA GLU A 70 4.83 -7.19 8.13
C GLU A 70 5.85 -6.54 9.06
N ARG A 71 5.71 -5.24 9.33
CA ARG A 71 6.54 -4.52 10.32
C ARG A 71 6.41 -5.07 11.74
N ARG A 72 5.20 -5.53 12.14
CA ARG A 72 4.99 -6.15 13.45
C ARG A 72 5.65 -7.52 13.52
N LEU A 73 5.48 -8.33 12.47
CA LEU A 73 6.10 -9.65 12.35
C LEU A 73 7.63 -9.53 12.40
N GLN A 74 8.20 -8.58 11.67
CA GLN A 74 9.65 -8.33 11.68
C GLN A 74 10.16 -8.00 13.09
N ARG A 75 9.48 -7.10 13.81
CA ARG A 75 9.83 -6.81 15.22
C ARG A 75 9.70 -8.04 16.10
N CYS A 76 8.65 -8.84 15.91
CA CYS A 76 8.39 -10.04 16.68
C CYS A 76 9.48 -11.10 16.49
N VAL A 77 9.91 -11.33 15.24
CA VAL A 77 11.01 -12.23 14.88
C VAL A 77 12.34 -11.73 15.46
N LEU A 78 12.61 -10.43 15.36
CA LEU A 78 13.84 -9.84 15.89
C LEU A 78 13.93 -9.92 17.42
N ALA A 79 12.80 -9.75 18.12
CA ALA A 79 12.72 -9.87 19.57
C ALA A 79 12.80 -11.33 20.04
N ASN A 80 12.26 -12.27 19.26
CA ASN A 80 12.14 -13.68 19.63
C ASN A 80 12.94 -14.57 18.68
N ARG A 81 14.26 -14.32 18.56
CA ARG A 81 15.14 -15.01 17.59
C ARG A 81 15.20 -16.53 17.71
N ARG A 82 14.78 -17.10 18.85
CA ARG A 82 14.76 -18.54 19.14
C ARG A 82 13.37 -19.16 19.04
N ALA A 83 12.33 -18.35 18.81
CA ALA A 83 10.95 -18.84 18.74
C ALA A 83 10.68 -19.57 17.42
N THR A 84 9.87 -20.61 17.49
CA THR A 84 9.43 -21.35 16.31
C THR A 84 8.35 -20.57 15.55
N VAL A 85 8.12 -20.94 14.29
CA VAL A 85 7.09 -20.30 13.44
C VAL A 85 5.70 -20.39 14.08
N GLU A 86 5.38 -21.51 14.74
CA GLU A 86 4.11 -21.69 15.46
C GLU A 86 3.96 -20.71 16.63
N GLN A 87 5.02 -20.54 17.43
CA GLN A 87 5.03 -19.60 18.55
C GLN A 87 4.88 -18.15 18.07
N LEU A 88 5.57 -17.79 16.98
CA LEU A 88 5.44 -16.47 16.37
C LEU A 88 4.04 -16.24 15.79
N THR A 89 3.44 -17.27 15.18
CA THR A 89 2.09 -17.19 14.62
C THR A 89 1.04 -17.03 15.72
N ALA A 90 1.13 -17.82 16.79
CA ALA A 90 0.25 -17.71 17.96
C ALA A 90 0.34 -16.33 18.61
N HIS A 91 1.57 -15.82 18.80
CA HIS A 91 1.80 -14.48 19.35
C HIS A 91 1.26 -13.37 18.44
N MET A 92 1.47 -13.48 17.12
CA MET A 92 0.95 -12.52 16.14
C MET A 92 -0.58 -12.50 16.12
N ASN A 93 -1.22 -13.66 16.28
CA ASN A 93 -2.67 -13.78 16.34
C ASN A 93 -3.24 -13.21 17.65
N GLN A 94 -2.58 -13.46 18.79
CA GLN A 94 -2.98 -12.88 20.10
C GLN A 94 -2.82 -11.36 20.13
N GLU A 95 -1.72 -10.84 19.58
CA GLU A 95 -1.51 -9.39 19.43
C GLU A 95 -2.50 -8.75 18.43
N CYS A 96 -3.16 -9.53 17.57
CA CYS A 96 -4.21 -9.05 16.66
C CYS A 96 -5.55 -8.83 17.42
N ILE A 97 -5.88 -9.72 18.35
CA ILE A 97 -7.13 -9.68 19.14
C ILE A 97 -7.17 -8.48 20.10
N LEU A 98 -6.02 -8.01 20.58
CA LEU A 98 -5.97 -6.96 21.60
C LEU A 98 -5.82 -5.53 21.07
N LYS A 99 -5.61 -5.29 19.76
CA LYS A 99 -5.30 -3.93 19.28
C LYS A 99 -6.13 -3.38 18.12
N ASN A 100 -6.77 -4.20 17.29
CA ASN A 100 -7.59 -3.66 16.21
C ASN A 100 -8.73 -4.63 15.85
N GLY A 101 -9.97 -4.20 16.05
CA GLY A 101 -11.13 -4.83 15.43
C GLY A 101 -10.90 -4.95 13.92
N SER A 102 -10.67 -6.18 13.46
CA SER A 102 -10.71 -6.55 12.06
C SER A 102 -11.13 -8.00 12.01
N ALA A 103 -12.45 -8.21 12.00
CA ALA A 103 -13.06 -9.49 11.71
C ALA A 103 -12.64 -9.94 10.30
N ASN A 104 -11.76 -10.94 10.23
CA ASN A 104 -11.73 -11.95 9.18
C ASN A 104 -10.60 -12.94 9.45
N ILE A 105 -10.86 -13.95 10.28
CA ILE A 105 -10.38 -15.33 10.10
C ILE A 105 -11.48 -16.23 10.69
N ALA A 106 -12.54 -16.46 9.91
CA ALA A 106 -13.22 -17.74 9.98
C ALA A 106 -12.44 -18.63 9.02
N VAL A 107 -11.72 -19.63 9.52
CA VAL A 107 -11.39 -20.88 8.84
C VAL A 107 -10.61 -21.76 9.85
N HIS A 108 -11.23 -22.90 10.16
CA HIS A 108 -10.77 -24.04 10.95
C HIS A 108 -10.74 -23.89 12.47
N GLY A 109 -11.80 -24.40 13.11
CA GLY A 109 -11.79 -24.76 14.54
C GLY A 109 -10.83 -25.92 14.82
N PRO A 110 -10.37 -26.07 16.08
CA PRO A 110 -9.37 -27.06 16.44
C PRO A 110 -9.91 -28.50 16.21
N PRO A 111 -9.05 -29.45 15.80
CA PRO A 111 -9.45 -30.83 15.61
C PRO A 111 -9.90 -31.44 16.95
N GLN A 112 -11.14 -31.92 16.98
CA GLN A 112 -11.67 -32.68 18.11
C GLN A 112 -10.88 -33.99 18.24
N GLN A 113 -10.20 -34.18 19.38
CA GLN A 113 -9.63 -35.48 19.73
C GLN A 113 -10.76 -36.44 20.07
N ALA A 114 -10.82 -37.57 19.36
CA ALA A 114 -11.72 -38.67 19.68
C ALA A 114 -11.21 -39.41 20.93
N PRO A 115 -12.10 -39.80 21.87
CA PRO A 115 -11.71 -40.64 22.99
C PRO A 115 -11.47 -42.09 22.53
N HIS A 116 -10.55 -42.77 23.21
CA HIS A 116 -10.28 -44.20 23.09
C HIS A 116 -11.47 -45.05 23.54
#